data_AF-A0A1S3QBY8-F1
#
_entry.id   AF-A0A1S3QBY8-F1
#
_cell.length_a   1.000
_cell.length_b   1.000
_cell.length_c   1.000
_cell.angle_alpha   90.00
_cell.angle_beta   90.00
_cell.angle_gamma   90.00
#
_symmetry.space_group_name_H-M   'P 1'
#
loop_
_entity.id
_entity.type
_entity.pdbx_description
1 polymer ?
#
loop_
_entity_poly.entity_id
_entity_poly.type
_entity_poly.pdbx_seq_one_letter_code
_entity_poly.pdbx_strand_id
1 'polypeptide(L)'
;MEQQRKQHSVTVDKLLLQTHNLETALKTDRLVITEEKRKLAQLQHAYTCLFKDYDCKLKTEGGDMVVRLEEAERALALKQDLIDKLKEEVEQHRGSLETVPVLTAQAEIYKADFLAEREAREKLNQRKEELQDQLNRALAEMERLKQEEASRARMEKMQQRHLEVFRPPRPHITPQPGNTFNTSSRSVGLSAEGVAGGGAEELPDYRCPKCQYQAPDMDTLQIHVMDCIQ
;
A
#
# COMPACT_ATOMS: atom_id res chain seq x y z
N MET A 1 -138.56 -2.53 -36.35
CA MET A 1 -137.61 -1.96 -37.32
C MET A 1 -136.79 -0.78 -36.76
N GLU A 2 -137.39 0.17 -36.02
CA GLU A 2 -136.66 1.36 -35.53
C GLU A 2 -135.66 1.09 -34.39
N GLN A 3 -136.02 0.21 -33.44
CA GLN A 3 -135.15 -0.18 -32.32
C GLN A 3 -133.87 -0.89 -32.79
N GLN A 4 -134.00 -1.74 -33.81
CA GLN A 4 -132.87 -2.43 -34.44
C GLN A 4 -131.92 -1.45 -35.15
N ARG A 5 -132.44 -0.41 -35.80
CA ARG A 5 -131.62 0.66 -36.40
C ARG A 5 -130.86 1.47 -35.33
N LYS A 6 -131.49 1.79 -34.20
CA LYS A 6 -130.83 2.47 -33.07
C LYS A 6 -129.73 1.59 -32.46
N GLN A 7 -129.99 0.29 -32.29
CA GLN A 7 -128.99 -0.67 -31.81
C GLN A 7 -127.80 -0.80 -32.79
N HIS A 8 -128.05 -0.85 -34.10
CA HIS A 8 -126.99 -0.83 -35.11
C HIS A 8 -126.20 0.48 -35.10
N SER A 9 -126.83 1.65 -34.94
CA SER A 9 -126.15 2.95 -34.84
C SER A 9 -125.18 2.99 -33.66
N VAL A 10 -125.64 2.61 -32.46
CA VAL A 10 -124.80 2.58 -31.25
C VAL A 10 -123.65 1.57 -31.40
N THR A 11 -123.89 0.45 -32.09
CA THR A 11 -122.85 -0.55 -32.37
C THR A 11 -121.80 0.02 -33.33
N VAL A 12 -122.21 0.74 -34.37
CA VAL A 12 -121.29 1.40 -35.31
C VAL A 12 -120.48 2.48 -34.61
N ASP A 13 -121.09 3.34 -33.80
CA ASP A 13 -120.39 4.39 -33.05
C ASP A 13 -119.37 3.79 -32.06
N LYS A 14 -119.74 2.68 -31.40
CA LYS A 14 -118.82 1.93 -30.53
C LYS A 14 -117.63 1.35 -31.31
N LEU A 15 -117.86 0.78 -32.49
CA LEU A 15 -116.79 0.25 -33.35
C LEU A 15 -115.88 1.36 -33.89
N LEU A 16 -116.43 2.52 -34.24
CA LEU A 16 -115.65 3.69 -34.68
C LEU A 16 -114.77 4.22 -33.55
N LEU A 17 -115.31 4.35 -32.33
CA LEU A 17 -114.54 4.76 -31.16
C LEU A 17 -113.45 3.74 -30.82
N GLN A 18 -113.75 2.44 -30.90
CA GLN A 18 -112.74 1.38 -30.73
C GLN A 18 -111.64 1.47 -31.79
N THR A 19 -112.01 1.69 -33.05
CA THR A 19 -111.03 1.87 -34.15
C THR A 19 -110.16 3.09 -33.89
N HIS A 20 -110.75 4.22 -33.50
CA HIS A 20 -110.01 5.45 -33.18
C HIS A 20 -109.05 5.29 -31.99
N ASN A 21 -109.48 4.59 -30.93
CA ASN A 21 -108.63 4.29 -29.78
C ASN A 21 -107.45 3.38 -30.16
N LEU A 22 -107.70 2.35 -30.98
CA LEU A 22 -106.66 1.46 -31.49
C LEU A 22 -105.68 2.19 -32.42
N GLU A 23 -106.17 3.07 -33.29
CA GLU A 23 -105.32 3.92 -34.16
C GLU A 23 -104.42 4.86 -33.36
N THR A 24 -104.97 5.47 -32.30
CA THR A 24 -104.21 6.34 -31.40
C THR A 24 -103.13 5.56 -30.65
N ALA A 25 -103.48 4.38 -30.12
CA ALA A 25 -102.54 3.48 -29.45
C ALA A 25 -101.42 3.01 -30.42
N LEU A 26 -101.77 2.65 -31.66
CA LEU A 26 -100.77 2.28 -32.68
C LEU A 26 -99.84 3.45 -33.01
N LYS A 27 -100.34 4.68 -33.04
CA LYS A 27 -99.52 5.88 -33.27
C LYS A 27 -98.56 6.13 -32.10
N THR A 28 -99.01 5.98 -30.86
CA THR A 28 -98.14 6.10 -29.68
C THR A 28 -97.07 5.01 -29.66
N ASP A 29 -97.44 3.76 -29.95
CA ASP A 29 -96.50 2.64 -29.98
C ASP A 29 -95.43 2.83 -31.05
N ARG A 30 -95.80 3.35 -32.23
CA ARG A 30 -94.83 3.69 -33.28
C ARG A 30 -93.82 4.74 -32.80
N LEU A 31 -94.26 5.77 -32.08
CA LEU A 31 -93.36 6.78 -31.52
C LEU A 31 -92.41 6.17 -30.49
N VAL A 32 -92.93 5.36 -29.55
CA VAL A 32 -92.11 4.65 -28.56
C VAL A 32 -91.07 3.77 -29.24
N ILE A 33 -91.46 2.97 -30.25
CA ILE A 33 -90.52 2.12 -31.00
C ILE A 33 -89.42 2.96 -31.67
N THR A 34 -89.75 4.11 -32.26
CA THR A 34 -88.73 4.98 -32.86
C THR A 34 -87.79 5.58 -31.83
N GLU A 35 -88.29 5.91 -30.64
CA GLU A 35 -87.48 6.42 -29.55
C GLU A 35 -86.55 5.35 -28.98
N GLU A 36 -87.05 4.14 -28.73
CA GLU A 36 -86.25 3.02 -28.25
C GLU A 36 -85.18 2.60 -29.27
N LYS A 37 -85.49 2.64 -30.58
CA LYS A 37 -84.48 2.45 -31.63
C LYS A 37 -83.38 3.51 -31.58
N ARG A 38 -83.72 4.77 -31.31
CA ARG A 38 -82.75 5.85 -31.16
C ARG A 38 -81.88 5.64 -29.92
N LYS A 39 -82.47 5.28 -28.77
CA LYS A 39 -81.75 4.96 -27.53
C LYS A 39 -80.81 3.77 -27.72
N LEU A 40 -81.26 2.71 -28.39
CA LEU A 40 -80.43 1.56 -28.72
C LEU A 40 -79.24 1.96 -29.58
N ALA A 41 -79.45 2.77 -30.63
CA ALA A 41 -78.37 3.26 -31.48
C ALA A 41 -77.37 4.14 -30.70
N GLN A 42 -77.86 5.00 -29.81
CA GLN A 42 -77.01 5.81 -28.92
C GLN A 42 -76.19 4.94 -27.97
N LEU A 43 -76.80 3.91 -27.38
CA LEU A 43 -76.11 2.98 -26.49
C LEU A 43 -75.05 2.16 -27.23
N GLN A 44 -75.37 1.68 -28.43
CA GLN A 44 -74.42 0.98 -29.30
C GLN A 44 -73.24 1.88 -29.68
N HIS A 45 -73.50 3.15 -30.01
CA HIS A 45 -72.46 4.12 -30.29
C HIS A 45 -71.59 4.39 -29.06
N ALA A 46 -72.19 4.65 -27.90
CA ALA A 46 -71.48 4.90 -26.65
C ALA A 46 -70.61 3.70 -26.24
N TYR A 47 -71.14 2.47 -26.36
CA TYR A 47 -70.38 1.24 -26.11
C TYR A 47 -69.18 1.12 -27.06
N THR A 48 -69.39 1.38 -28.36
CA THR A 48 -68.31 1.34 -29.35
C THR A 48 -67.22 2.36 -29.05
N CYS A 49 -67.58 3.58 -28.62
CA CYS A 49 -66.62 4.61 -28.23
C CYS A 49 -65.84 4.19 -26.98
N LEU A 50 -66.52 3.73 -25.92
CA LEU A 50 -65.88 3.27 -24.69
C LEU A 50 -64.93 2.10 -24.94
N PHE A 51 -65.32 1.15 -25.79
CA PHE A 51 -64.48 0.02 -26.15
C PHE A 51 -63.20 0.48 -26.85
N LYS A 52 -63.31 1.40 -27.82
CA LYS A 52 -62.15 1.99 -28.49
C LYS A 52 -61.24 2.75 -27.53
N ASP A 53 -61.82 3.55 -26.63
CA ASP A 53 -61.05 4.32 -25.65
C ASP A 53 -60.28 3.40 -24.70
N TYR A 54 -60.91 2.31 -24.25
CA TYR A 54 -60.26 1.30 -23.42
C TYR A 54 -59.11 0.60 -24.16
N ASP A 55 -59.34 0.15 -25.40
CA ASP A 55 -58.31 -0.47 -26.23
C ASP A 55 -57.14 0.47 -26.49
N CYS A 56 -57.41 1.75 -26.77
CA CYS A 56 -56.39 2.77 -26.96
C CYS A 56 -55.56 2.99 -25.70
N LYS A 57 -56.21 3.08 -24.54
CA LYS A 57 -55.52 3.21 -23.24
C LYS A 57 -54.67 1.99 -22.93
N LEU A 58 -55.22 0.79 -23.09
CA LEU A 58 -54.50 -0.46 -22.83
C LEU A 58 -53.25 -0.59 -23.69
N LYS A 59 -53.33 -0.21 -24.97
CA LYS A 59 -52.18 -0.22 -25.88
C LYS A 59 -51.14 0.84 -25.51
N THR A 60 -51.58 2.04 -25.14
CA THR A 60 -50.67 3.15 -24.81
C THR A 60 -49.96 2.91 -23.48
N GLU A 61 -50.71 2.60 -22.42
CA GLU A 61 -50.17 2.32 -21.09
C GLU A 61 -49.35 1.03 -21.10
N GLY A 62 -49.83 -0.01 -21.76
CA GLY A 62 -49.07 -1.26 -21.92
C GLY A 62 -47.74 -1.04 -22.64
N GLY A 63 -47.75 -0.24 -23.72
CA GLY A 63 -46.54 0.11 -24.46
C GLY A 63 -45.54 0.93 -23.64
N ASP A 64 -46.01 1.98 -22.97
CA ASP A 64 -45.15 2.83 -22.12
C ASP A 64 -44.51 2.05 -20.96
N MET A 65 -45.29 1.17 -20.32
CA MET A 65 -44.78 0.33 -19.24
C MET A 65 -43.72 -0.66 -19.71
N VAL A 66 -43.87 -1.23 -20.92
CA VAL A 66 -42.85 -2.11 -21.51
C VAL A 66 -41.57 -1.34 -21.80
N VAL A 67 -41.65 -0.15 -22.42
CA VAL A 67 -40.47 0.68 -22.70
C VAL A 67 -39.74 1.06 -21.42
N ARG A 68 -40.48 1.50 -20.39
CA ARG A 68 -39.90 1.85 -19.08
C ARG A 68 -39.25 0.66 -18.39
N LEU A 69 -39.81 -0.54 -18.54
CA LEU A 69 -39.22 -1.77 -18.00
C LEU A 69 -37.90 -2.08 -18.71
N GLU A 70 -37.86 -2.05 -20.04
CA GLU A 70 -36.65 -2.28 -20.83
C GLU A 70 -35.54 -1.26 -20.54
N GLU A 71 -35.90 0.01 -20.31
CA GLU A 71 -34.96 1.05 -19.88
C GLU A 71 -34.41 0.78 -18.49
N ALA A 72 -35.26 0.38 -17.55
CA ALA A 72 -34.84 0.02 -16.19
C ALA A 72 -33.92 -1.20 -16.19
N GLU A 73 -34.21 -2.22 -16.99
CA GLU A 73 -33.37 -3.41 -17.15
C GLU A 73 -32.00 -3.06 -17.73
N ARG A 74 -31.94 -2.22 -18.77
CA ARG A 74 -30.66 -1.72 -19.31
C ARG A 74 -29.87 -0.91 -18.29
N ALA A 75 -30.54 -0.04 -17.54
CA ALA A 75 -29.89 0.74 -16.49
C ALA A 75 -29.34 -0.15 -15.36
N LEU A 76 -30.05 -1.23 -15.01
CA LEU A 76 -29.57 -2.22 -14.04
C LEU A 76 -28.34 -2.97 -14.56
N ALA A 77 -28.32 -3.38 -15.81
CA ALA A 77 -27.15 -4.02 -16.43
C ALA A 77 -25.91 -3.10 -16.37
N LEU A 78 -26.06 -1.82 -16.76
CA LEU A 78 -24.95 -0.85 -16.68
C LEU A 78 -24.45 -0.61 -15.26
N LYS A 79 -25.37 -0.57 -14.27
CA LYS A 79 -24.98 -0.47 -12.86
C LYS A 79 -24.25 -1.73 -12.38
N GLN A 80 -24.66 -2.91 -12.83
CA GLN A 80 -23.99 -4.15 -12.50
C GLN A 80 -22.57 -4.20 -13.07
N ASP A 81 -22.39 -3.79 -14.34
CA ASP A 81 -21.05 -3.67 -14.95
C ASP A 81 -20.14 -2.71 -14.17
N LEU A 82 -20.69 -1.58 -13.69
CA LEU A 82 -19.93 -0.63 -12.86
C LEU A 82 -19.56 -1.23 -11.51
N ILE A 83 -20.47 -1.97 -10.87
CA ILE A 83 -20.20 -2.66 -9.61
C ILE A 83 -19.06 -3.67 -9.79
N ASP A 84 -19.06 -4.42 -10.87
CA ASP A 84 -18.04 -5.44 -11.11
C ASP A 84 -16.67 -4.82 -11.41
N LYS A 85 -16.61 -3.70 -12.15
CA LYS A 85 -15.38 -2.91 -12.30
C LYS A 85 -14.85 -2.37 -10.98
N LEU A 86 -15.73 -1.79 -10.14
CA LEU A 86 -15.32 -1.26 -8.84
C LEU A 86 -14.82 -2.38 -7.90
N LYS A 87 -15.41 -3.58 -7.97
CA LYS A 87 -14.91 -4.75 -7.22
C LYS A 87 -13.52 -5.19 -7.69
N GLU A 88 -13.28 -5.18 -9.00
CA GLU A 88 -11.96 -5.48 -9.58
C GLU A 88 -10.91 -4.46 -9.12
N GLU A 89 -11.22 -3.17 -9.17
CA GLU A 89 -10.35 -2.08 -8.69
C GLU A 89 -10.05 -2.21 -7.18
N VAL A 90 -11.06 -2.54 -6.36
CA VAL A 90 -10.88 -2.78 -4.92
C VAL A 90 -9.92 -3.95 -4.67
N GLU A 91 -10.05 -5.04 -5.42
CA GLU A 91 -9.17 -6.20 -5.27
C GLU A 91 -7.74 -5.90 -5.72
N GLN A 92 -7.57 -5.12 -6.80
CA GLN A 92 -6.26 -4.65 -7.24
C GLN A 92 -5.59 -3.75 -6.17
N HIS A 93 -6.35 -2.84 -5.56
CA HIS A 93 -5.86 -2.00 -4.48
C HIS A 93 -5.54 -2.79 -3.21
N ARG A 94 -6.30 -3.85 -2.91
CA ARG A 94 -6.04 -4.75 -1.79
C ARG A 94 -4.64 -5.36 -1.85
N GLY A 95 -4.24 -5.87 -3.01
CA GLY A 95 -2.88 -6.41 -3.21
C GLY A 95 -1.78 -5.36 -3.01
N SER A 96 -2.02 -4.11 -3.39
CA SER A 96 -1.06 -3.03 -3.12
C SER A 96 -0.96 -2.71 -1.61
N LEU A 97 -2.10 -2.67 -0.92
CA LEU A 97 -2.14 -2.40 0.53
C LEU A 97 -1.52 -3.52 1.37
N GLU A 98 -1.52 -4.77 0.90
CA GLU A 98 -0.85 -5.89 1.57
C GLU A 98 0.67 -5.68 1.71
N THR A 99 1.28 -4.81 0.88
CA THR A 99 2.71 -4.50 0.98
C THR A 99 3.04 -3.50 2.09
N VAL A 100 2.07 -2.70 2.53
CA VAL A 100 2.29 -1.62 3.50
C VAL A 100 2.80 -2.16 4.85
N PRO A 101 2.17 -3.18 5.48
CA PRO A 101 2.69 -3.73 6.74
C PRO A 101 4.12 -4.28 6.63
N VAL A 102 4.47 -4.87 5.49
CA VAL A 102 5.82 -5.40 5.24
C VAL A 102 6.84 -4.27 5.17
N LEU A 103 6.54 -3.20 4.41
CA LEU A 103 7.43 -2.04 4.30
C LEU A 103 7.55 -1.28 5.63
N THR A 104 6.45 -1.19 6.40
CA THR A 104 6.47 -0.62 7.75
C THR A 104 7.39 -1.43 8.67
N ALA A 105 7.22 -2.74 8.74
CA ALA A 105 8.09 -3.61 9.54
C ALA A 105 9.56 -3.51 9.09
N GLN A 106 9.81 -3.45 7.78
CA GLN A 106 11.16 -3.29 7.24
C GLN A 106 11.82 -1.97 7.70
N ALA A 107 11.08 -0.87 7.68
CA ALA A 107 11.56 0.43 8.15
C ALA A 107 11.82 0.43 9.67
N GLU A 108 10.98 -0.26 10.44
CA GLU A 108 11.15 -0.42 11.89
C GLU A 108 12.39 -1.24 12.24
N ILE A 109 12.64 -2.34 11.52
CA ILE A 109 13.84 -3.17 11.68
C ILE A 109 15.10 -2.36 11.37
N TYR A 110 15.15 -1.67 10.23
CA TYR A 110 16.31 -0.85 9.89
C TYR A 110 16.55 0.29 10.88
N LYS A 111 15.49 0.89 11.41
CA LYS A 111 15.62 1.90 12.47
C LYS A 111 16.20 1.28 13.75
N ALA A 112 15.74 0.09 14.15
CA ALA A 112 16.27 -0.60 15.32
C ALA A 112 17.76 -0.95 15.14
N ASP A 113 18.12 -1.52 13.98
CA ASP A 113 19.50 -1.88 13.65
C ASP A 113 20.42 -0.65 13.64
N PHE A 114 19.97 0.45 13.03
CA PHE A 114 20.72 1.71 13.02
C PHE A 114 20.97 2.23 14.44
N LEU A 115 19.96 2.20 15.31
CA LEU A 115 20.09 2.67 16.69
C LEU A 115 21.03 1.76 17.49
N ALA A 116 20.96 0.45 17.31
CA ALA A 116 21.84 -0.51 17.96
C ALA A 116 23.30 -0.32 17.51
N GLU A 117 23.54 -0.18 16.20
CA GLU A 117 24.88 0.06 15.65
C GLU A 117 25.45 1.39 16.16
N ARG A 118 24.64 2.45 16.20
CA ARG A 118 25.05 3.73 16.75
C ARG A 118 25.46 3.61 18.22
N GLU A 119 24.66 2.95 19.04
CA GLU A 119 24.97 2.74 20.45
C GLU A 119 26.28 1.94 20.62
N ALA A 120 26.48 0.89 19.83
CA ALA A 120 27.72 0.12 19.83
C ALA A 120 28.93 0.98 19.42
N ARG A 121 28.76 1.82 18.40
CA ARG A 121 29.79 2.75 17.91
C ARG A 121 30.18 3.79 18.97
N GLU A 122 29.19 4.36 19.66
CA GLU A 122 29.41 5.32 20.74
C GLU A 122 30.17 4.68 21.91
N LYS A 123 29.79 3.46 22.32
CA LYS A 123 30.51 2.70 23.36
C LYS A 123 31.95 2.40 22.94
N LEU A 124 32.18 2.01 21.69
CA LEU A 124 33.52 1.75 21.17
C LEU A 124 34.36 3.02 21.13
N ASN A 125 33.79 4.16 20.73
CA ASN A 125 34.49 5.44 20.74
C ASN A 125 34.87 5.86 22.17
N GLN A 126 33.98 5.68 23.14
CA GLN A 126 34.27 5.95 24.54
C GLN A 126 35.43 5.09 25.07
N ARG A 127 35.44 3.78 24.77
CA ARG A 127 36.56 2.89 25.14
C ARG A 127 37.87 3.28 24.46
N LYS A 128 37.81 3.73 23.21
CA LYS A 128 38.98 4.21 22.47
C LYS A 128 39.57 5.44 23.15
N GLU A 129 38.75 6.42 23.53
CA GLU A 129 39.19 7.63 24.24
C GLU A 129 39.80 7.27 25.61
N GLU A 130 39.17 6.38 26.38
CA GLU A 130 39.70 5.88 27.66
C GLU A 130 41.09 5.23 27.52
N LEU A 131 41.29 4.40 26.50
CA LEU A 131 42.56 3.72 26.23
C LEU A 131 43.62 4.70 25.72
N GLN A 132 43.23 5.67 24.89
CA GLN A 132 44.14 6.71 24.41
C GLN A 132 44.66 7.56 25.57
N ASP A 133 43.79 7.92 26.52
CA ASP A 133 44.18 8.64 27.74
C ASP A 133 45.10 7.82 28.64
N GLN A 134 44.85 6.52 28.79
CA GLN A 134 45.73 5.61 29.52
C GLN A 134 47.11 5.52 28.88
N LEU A 135 47.17 5.40 27.54
CA LEU A 135 48.42 5.38 26.79
C LEU A 135 49.20 6.68 26.98
N ASN A 136 48.52 7.83 26.86
CA ASN A 136 49.14 9.15 27.05
C ASN A 136 49.71 9.31 28.46
N ARG A 137 48.98 8.85 29.50
CA ARG A 137 49.46 8.85 30.89
C ARG A 137 50.71 7.97 31.07
N ALA A 138 50.69 6.75 30.53
CA ALA A 138 51.82 5.83 30.62
C ALA A 138 53.07 6.37 29.91
N LEU A 139 52.91 6.98 28.73
CA LEU A 139 54.01 7.64 28.01
C LEU A 139 54.60 8.80 28.81
N ALA A 140 53.76 9.65 29.41
CA ALA A 140 54.21 10.74 30.27
C ALA A 140 54.96 10.24 31.52
N GLU A 141 54.51 9.15 32.13
CA GLU A 141 55.19 8.53 33.26
C GLU A 141 56.54 7.93 32.86
N MET A 142 56.61 7.24 31.71
CA MET A 142 57.88 6.75 31.17
C MET A 142 58.88 7.88 30.93
N GLU A 143 58.43 9.01 30.39
CA GLU A 143 59.30 10.17 30.16
C GLU A 143 59.79 10.78 31.48
N ARG A 144 58.90 10.91 32.48
CA ARG A 144 59.26 11.35 33.84
C ARG A 144 60.31 10.44 34.47
N LEU A 145 60.11 9.12 34.41
CA LEU A 145 61.04 8.14 34.98
C LEU A 145 62.40 8.16 34.27
N LYS A 146 62.44 8.30 32.93
CA LYS A 146 63.69 8.50 32.18
C LYS A 146 64.43 9.75 32.61
N GLN A 147 63.71 10.85 32.83
CA GLN A 147 64.31 12.09 33.32
C GLN A 147 64.87 11.93 34.74
N GLU A 148 64.17 11.19 35.61
CA GLU A 148 64.64 10.84 36.95
C GLU A 148 65.87 9.94 36.92
N GLU A 149 65.90 8.90 36.08
CA GLU A 149 67.09 8.06 35.87
C GLU A 149 68.27 8.88 35.35
N ALA A 150 68.05 9.76 34.37
CA ALA A 150 69.09 10.65 33.86
C ALA A 150 69.60 11.60 34.97
N SER A 151 68.73 12.10 35.83
CA SER A 151 69.11 12.92 36.98
C SER A 151 69.93 12.13 38.01
N ARG A 152 69.53 10.88 38.29
CA ARG A 152 70.23 9.96 39.20
C ARG A 152 71.60 9.58 38.68
N ALA A 153 71.70 9.23 37.40
CA ALA A 153 72.96 8.95 36.73
C ALA A 153 73.91 10.17 36.73
N ARG A 154 73.38 11.41 36.58
CA ARG A 154 74.17 12.64 36.74
C ARG A 154 74.69 12.81 38.17
N MET A 155 73.86 12.53 39.18
CA MET A 155 74.24 12.60 40.59
C MET A 155 75.32 11.56 40.94
N GLU A 156 75.16 10.32 40.48
CA GLU A 156 76.16 9.25 40.66
C GLU A 156 77.50 9.60 40.00
N LYS A 157 77.50 10.15 38.78
CA LYS A 157 78.73 10.65 38.14
C LYS A 157 79.42 11.75 38.94
N MET A 158 78.65 12.64 39.58
CA MET A 158 79.22 13.66 40.47
C MET A 158 79.87 13.00 41.70
N GLN A 159 79.20 12.04 42.34
CA GLN A 159 79.74 11.31 43.50
C GLN A 159 81.00 10.49 43.15
N GLN A 160 81.03 9.84 41.99
CA GLN A 160 82.21 9.09 41.52
C GLN A 160 83.45 9.98 41.35
N ARG A 161 83.28 11.22 40.87
CA ARG A 161 84.39 12.21 40.80
C ARG A 161 84.94 12.59 42.18
N HIS A 162 84.12 12.58 43.23
CA HIS A 162 84.58 12.83 44.60
C HIS A 162 85.22 11.59 45.25
N LEU A 163 84.76 10.38 44.90
CA LEU A 163 85.34 9.10 45.35
C LEU A 163 86.68 8.78 44.67
N GLU A 164 86.88 9.16 43.41
CA GLU A 164 88.16 8.99 42.68
C GLU A 164 89.31 9.81 43.27
N VAL A 165 89.02 10.96 43.91
CA VAL A 165 90.04 11.80 44.56
C VAL A 165 90.49 11.24 45.93
N PHE A 166 89.74 10.30 46.51
CA PHE A 166 90.03 9.69 47.82
C PHE A 166 90.23 8.16 47.77
N ARG A 167 90.79 7.63 46.67
CA ARG A 167 91.19 6.22 46.60
C ARG A 167 92.70 6.07 46.89
N PRO A 168 93.12 5.47 48.03
CA PRO A 168 94.51 5.08 48.23
C PRO A 168 94.86 3.89 47.31
N PRO A 169 96.14 3.72 46.91
CA PRO A 169 96.53 2.66 45.98
C PRO A 169 96.32 1.29 46.62
N ARG A 170 95.63 0.38 45.95
CA ARG A 170 95.70 -1.05 46.28
C ARG A 170 96.62 -1.77 45.29
N PRO A 171 97.47 -2.69 45.79
CA PRO A 171 98.52 -3.30 45.01
C PRO A 171 98.01 -4.36 44.03
N HIS A 172 98.78 -4.49 42.95
CA HIS A 172 98.74 -5.53 41.94
C HIS A 172 98.73 -6.94 42.53
N ILE A 173 97.80 -7.79 42.05
CA ILE A 173 98.00 -9.23 41.92
C ILE A 173 97.41 -9.68 40.57
N THR A 174 98.22 -10.40 39.82
CA THR A 174 98.04 -10.98 38.48
C THR A 174 97.26 -12.31 38.50
N PRO A 175 96.88 -12.86 37.32
CA PRO A 175 95.64 -13.62 37.10
C PRO A 175 95.84 -15.14 37.09
N GLN A 176 94.75 -15.94 37.20
CA GLN A 176 94.52 -17.18 36.42
C GLN A 176 93.20 -17.92 36.78
N PRO A 177 92.78 -18.96 36.01
CA PRO A 177 91.39 -19.18 35.56
C PRO A 177 90.70 -20.41 36.17
N GLY A 178 89.42 -20.57 35.89
CA GLY A 178 88.65 -21.81 36.11
C GLY A 178 87.18 -21.62 35.74
N ASN A 179 86.76 -22.13 34.58
CA ASN A 179 86.02 -23.39 34.39
C ASN A 179 84.55 -23.28 34.82
N THR A 180 83.61 -23.10 33.88
CA THR A 180 82.89 -24.13 33.07
C THR A 180 81.91 -25.00 33.84
N PHE A 181 80.75 -25.22 33.20
CA PHE A 181 79.57 -26.04 33.55
C PHE A 181 78.52 -25.31 34.43
N ASN A 182 77.21 -25.33 34.16
CA ASN A 182 76.42 -26.33 33.44
C ASN A 182 75.07 -25.74 32.92
N THR A 183 74.85 -25.85 31.61
CA THR A 183 73.72 -26.52 30.94
C THR A 183 72.32 -26.51 31.58
N SER A 184 71.35 -25.94 30.87
CA SER A 184 70.11 -26.67 30.51
C SER A 184 69.42 -26.06 29.30
N SER A 185 69.34 -26.91 28.27
CA SER A 185 68.58 -26.75 27.05
C SER A 185 67.07 -26.85 27.32
N ARG A 186 66.26 -26.05 26.62
CA ARG A 186 65.05 -26.57 25.97
C ARG A 186 64.63 -25.71 24.79
N SER A 187 64.76 -26.32 23.62
CA SER A 187 64.20 -25.97 22.33
C SER A 187 62.70 -26.30 22.26
N VAL A 188 61.87 -25.34 21.84
CA VAL A 188 60.64 -25.48 21.00
C VAL A 188 60.45 -24.07 20.41
N GLY A 189 60.63 -23.83 19.10
CA GLY A 189 59.67 -24.11 18.02
C GLY A 189 58.92 -22.82 17.65
N LEU A 190 59.33 -22.13 16.57
CA LEU A 190 58.54 -21.87 15.36
C LEU A 190 57.15 -21.25 15.67
N SER A 191 56.87 -19.98 15.41
CA SER A 191 56.76 -19.39 14.07
C SER A 191 56.73 -17.87 14.16
N ALA A 192 57.64 -17.20 13.46
CA ALA A 192 57.53 -15.78 13.16
C ALA A 192 57.75 -15.65 11.65
N GLU A 193 56.65 -15.64 10.91
CA GLU A 193 56.64 -15.13 9.54
C GLU A 193 57.01 -13.65 9.61
N GLY A 194 58.25 -13.37 9.22
CA GLY A 194 58.61 -12.06 8.73
C GLY A 194 57.97 -11.89 7.36
N VAL A 195 56.99 -11.00 7.26
CA VAL A 195 56.68 -10.33 6.00
C VAL A 195 57.22 -8.93 6.12
N ALA A 196 58.37 -8.73 5.48
CA ALA A 196 58.95 -7.44 5.23
C ALA A 196 57.96 -6.57 4.46
N GLY A 197 57.85 -5.32 4.87
CA GLY A 197 57.12 -4.30 4.14
C GLY A 197 57.70 -4.09 2.74
N GLY A 198 56.80 -3.80 1.82
CA GLY A 198 57.07 -3.36 0.45
C GLY A 198 55.75 -2.92 -0.16
N GLY A 199 55.35 -1.70 0.15
CA GLY A 199 54.14 -1.08 -0.38
C GLY A 199 54.19 -0.96 -1.90
N ALA A 200 53.29 -1.66 -2.56
CA ALA A 200 52.43 -1.03 -3.54
C ALA A 200 51.03 -1.15 -2.92
N GLU A 201 50.42 -0.03 -2.52
CA GLU A 201 48.97 -0.02 -2.32
C GLU A 201 48.35 -0.42 -3.66
N GLU A 202 47.97 -1.68 -3.78
CA GLU A 202 47.12 -2.14 -4.87
C GLU A 202 45.76 -1.49 -4.61
N LEU A 203 45.62 -0.26 -5.11
CA LEU A 203 44.38 0.50 -5.05
C LEU A 203 43.26 -0.44 -5.52
N PRO A 204 42.18 -0.62 -4.73
CA PRO A 204 41.16 -1.57 -5.10
C PRO A 204 40.61 -1.22 -6.50
N ASP A 205 40.57 -2.20 -7.39
CA ASP A 205 40.18 -1.98 -8.77
C ASP A 205 38.65 -1.87 -8.89
N TYR A 206 38.15 -0.64 -8.74
CA TYR A 206 36.72 -0.34 -8.78
C TYR A 206 36.22 -0.28 -10.23
N ARG A 207 35.91 -1.44 -10.83
CA ARG A 207 35.34 -1.51 -12.18
C ARG A 207 33.88 -1.98 -12.22
N CYS A 208 33.10 -1.34 -13.09
CA CYS A 208 31.73 -1.77 -13.37
C CYS A 208 31.74 -3.06 -14.19
N PRO A 209 31.06 -4.14 -13.76
CA PRO A 209 31.09 -5.43 -14.46
C PRO A 209 30.37 -5.41 -15.82
N LYS A 210 29.50 -4.42 -16.09
CA LYS A 210 28.74 -4.32 -17.35
C LYS A 210 29.55 -3.65 -18.47
N CYS A 211 30.20 -2.53 -18.16
CA CYS A 211 30.85 -1.67 -19.16
C CYS A 211 32.35 -1.47 -18.93
N GLN A 212 32.91 -2.07 -17.86
CA GLN A 212 34.31 -1.95 -17.45
C GLN A 212 34.77 -0.52 -17.12
N TYR A 213 33.84 0.39 -16.84
CA TYR A 213 34.15 1.73 -16.36
C TYR A 213 34.94 1.66 -15.05
N GLN A 214 36.10 2.31 -15.00
CA GLN A 214 36.96 2.37 -13.82
C GLN A 214 36.64 3.63 -13.02
N ALA A 215 36.18 3.44 -11.79
CA ALA A 215 35.85 4.51 -10.87
C ALA A 215 37.05 4.82 -9.95
N PRO A 216 37.25 6.09 -9.56
CA PRO A 216 38.31 6.49 -8.64
C PRO A 216 38.07 6.02 -7.19
N ASP A 217 36.82 5.70 -6.83
CA ASP A 217 36.40 5.24 -5.51
C ASP A 217 35.10 4.41 -5.61
N MET A 218 34.74 3.77 -4.49
CA MET A 218 33.57 2.89 -4.40
C MET A 218 32.24 3.64 -4.54
N ASP A 219 32.10 4.87 -4.05
CA ASP A 219 30.85 5.64 -4.12
C ASP A 219 30.53 6.01 -5.58
N THR A 220 31.55 6.44 -6.32
CA THR A 220 31.46 6.70 -7.75
C THR A 220 31.11 5.44 -8.54
N LEU A 221 31.63 4.28 -8.16
CA LEU A 221 31.26 3.00 -8.76
C LEU A 221 29.80 2.64 -8.47
N GLN A 222 29.31 2.84 -7.25
CA GLN A 222 27.93 2.51 -6.87
C GLN A 222 26.90 3.34 -7.64
N ILE A 223 27.14 4.65 -7.77
CA ILE A 223 26.29 5.55 -8.57
C ILE A 223 26.27 5.08 -10.03
N HIS A 224 27.47 4.84 -10.60
CA HIS A 224 27.58 4.39 -11.98
C HIS A 224 26.90 3.04 -12.21
N VAL A 225 27.11 2.06 -11.33
CA VAL A 225 26.48 0.74 -11.45
C VAL A 225 24.97 0.93 -11.47
N MET A 226 24.39 1.68 -10.54
CA MET A 226 22.94 1.92 -10.47
C MET A 226 22.33 2.45 -11.78
N ASP A 227 23.01 3.38 -12.45
CA ASP A 227 22.58 3.92 -13.76
C ASP A 227 22.90 2.96 -14.91
N CYS A 228 23.96 2.17 -14.79
CA CYS A 228 24.44 1.28 -15.84
C CYS A 228 23.67 -0.04 -15.89
N ILE A 229 23.01 -0.53 -14.82
CA ILE A 229 22.20 -1.75 -14.85
C ILE A 229 20.79 -1.58 -15.44
N GLN A 230 20.34 -0.35 -15.71
CA GLN A 230 19.19 -0.10 -16.58
C GLN A 230 19.54 -0.43 -18.05
#